data_AF-A0AAD0ZZ36-F1
#
_entry.id   AF-A0AAD0ZZ36-F1
#
_cell.length_a   1.000
_cell.length_b   1.000
_cell.length_c   1.000
_cell.angle_alpha   90.00
_cell.angle_beta   90.00
_cell.angle_gamma   90.00
#
_symmetry.space_group_name_H-M   'P 1'
#
loop_
_entity.id
_entity.type
_entity.pdbx_description
1 polymer ?
#
loop_
_entity_poly.entity_id
_entity_poly.type
_entity_poly.pdbx_seq_one_letter_code
_entity_poly.pdbx_strand_id
1 'polypeptide(L)'
;MDDDLAGMTPEQLIAEVRRLRAGIRAHRDSSGHDLCWHHPQLWGLLPEQIDPEIAVPPWPKFLRGCLHYRESLERQRPDAAVFDREYGEGDRQAAAPQSAGRSLSPRSQ
;
A
#
# COMPACT_ATOMS: atom_id res chain seq x y z
N MET A 1 15.52 8.20 -18.82
CA MET A 1 14.17 8.03 -18.26
C MET A 1 13.46 7.09 -19.21
N ASP A 2 12.93 5.97 -18.69
CA ASP A 2 12.34 4.86 -19.48
C ASP A 2 13.30 4.16 -20.47
N ASP A 3 14.62 4.28 -20.27
CA ASP A 3 15.63 3.73 -21.18
C ASP A 3 15.66 2.18 -21.15
N ASP A 4 15.15 1.58 -20.08
CA ASP A 4 14.97 0.14 -19.95
C ASP A 4 13.98 -0.42 -20.98
N LEU A 5 13.01 0.37 -21.42
CA LEU A 5 11.99 -0.06 -22.40
C LEU A 5 12.61 -0.35 -23.77
N ALA A 6 13.70 0.33 -24.15
CA ALA A 6 14.31 0.19 -25.47
C ALA A 6 14.91 -1.21 -25.72
N GLY A 7 15.28 -1.92 -24.64
CA GLY A 7 15.81 -3.28 -24.70
C GLY A 7 14.76 -4.39 -24.64
N MET A 8 13.48 -4.03 -24.42
CA MET A 8 12.42 -5.02 -24.21
C MET A 8 11.84 -5.54 -25.53
N THR A 9 11.60 -6.85 -25.58
CA THR A 9 10.78 -7.45 -26.65
C THR A 9 9.31 -7.02 -26.51
N PRO A 10 8.49 -7.15 -27.56
CA PRO A 10 7.05 -6.89 -27.47
C PRO A 10 6.37 -7.66 -26.32
N GLU A 11 6.77 -8.90 -26.06
CA GLU A 11 6.23 -9.73 -24.97
C GLU A 11 6.62 -9.17 -23.61
N GLN A 12 7.86 -8.70 -23.46
CA GLN A 12 8.34 -8.07 -22.24
C GLN A 12 7.62 -6.75 -21.97
N LEU A 13 7.41 -5.92 -22.99
CA LEU A 13 6.62 -4.69 -22.87
C LEU A 13 5.18 -4.97 -22.44
N ILE A 14 4.53 -5.99 -23.02
CA ILE A 14 3.18 -6.40 -22.63
C ILE A 14 3.15 -6.87 -21.17
N ALA A 15 4.13 -7.68 -20.75
CA ALA A 15 4.24 -8.14 -19.37
C ALA A 15 4.44 -6.97 -18.41
N GLU A 16 5.29 -6.01 -18.77
CA GLU A 16 5.62 -4.85 -17.96
C GLU A 16 4.41 -3.91 -17.80
N VAL A 17 3.72 -3.59 -18.89
CA VAL A 17 2.47 -2.80 -18.83
C VAL A 17 1.41 -3.49 -17.98
N ARG A 18 1.31 -4.82 -18.02
CA ARG A 18 0.39 -5.58 -17.15
C ARG A 18 0.77 -5.44 -15.68
N ARG A 19 2.07 -5.52 -15.34
CA ARG A 19 2.61 -5.34 -13.99
C ARG A 19 2.30 -3.94 -13.47
N LEU A 20 2.61 -2.90 -14.24
CA LEU A 20 2.32 -1.50 -13.89
C LEU A 20 0.82 -1.26 -13.66
N ARG A 21 -0.02 -1.75 -14.58
CA ARG A 21 -1.50 -1.63 -14.44
C ARG A 21 -2.04 -2.39 -13.24
N ALA A 22 -1.42 -3.51 -12.84
CA ALA A 22 -1.82 -4.23 -11.65
C ALA A 22 -1.58 -3.38 -10.39
N GLY A 23 -0.42 -2.73 -10.29
CA GLY A 23 -0.13 -1.82 -9.18
C GLY A 23 -1.04 -0.59 -9.12
N ILE A 24 -1.34 0.03 -10.27
CA ILE A 24 -2.31 1.13 -10.36
C ILE A 24 -3.69 0.69 -9.85
N ARG A 25 -4.15 -0.50 -10.25
CA ARG A 25 -5.45 -1.04 -9.79
C ARG A 25 -5.44 -1.31 -8.29
N ALA A 26 -4.38 -1.91 -7.76
CA ALA A 26 -4.25 -2.17 -6.34
C ALA A 26 -4.36 -0.88 -5.51
N HIS A 27 -3.72 0.21 -5.95
CA HIS A 27 -3.85 1.52 -5.30
C HIS A 27 -5.23 2.16 -5.48
N ARG A 28 -5.80 2.12 -6.70
CA ARG A 28 -7.15 2.64 -6.97
C ARG A 28 -8.22 1.97 -6.10
N ASP A 29 -8.04 0.68 -5.85
CA ASP A 29 -8.99 -0.16 -5.13
C ASP A 29 -8.72 -0.19 -3.61
N SER A 30 -7.80 0.66 -3.11
CA SER A 30 -7.51 0.84 -1.68
C SER A 30 -8.71 1.39 -0.90
N SER A 31 -8.75 1.14 0.42
CA SER A 31 -9.83 1.57 1.31
C SER A 31 -9.32 1.85 2.72
N GLY A 32 -10.10 2.58 3.52
CA GLY A 32 -9.73 2.91 4.90
C GLY A 32 -8.42 3.69 4.98
N HIS A 33 -7.49 3.23 5.83
CA HIS A 33 -6.18 3.86 6.03
C HIS A 33 -5.26 3.73 4.81
N ASP A 34 -5.52 2.78 3.91
CA ASP A 34 -4.80 2.63 2.64
C ASP A 34 -5.19 3.72 1.62
N LEU A 35 -6.09 4.66 1.95
CA LEU A 35 -6.32 5.83 1.11
C LEU A 35 -5.26 6.93 1.32
N CYS A 36 -4.31 6.74 2.26
CA CYS A 36 -3.26 7.69 2.57
C CYS A 36 -2.38 8.03 1.35
N TRP A 37 -1.71 9.19 1.35
CA TRP A 37 -0.86 9.61 0.22
C TRP A 37 0.41 8.76 0.04
N HIS A 38 0.81 7.98 1.05
CA HIS A 38 2.07 7.25 1.04
C HIS A 38 1.90 5.79 0.58
N HIS A 39 2.19 5.53 -0.70
CA HIS A 39 2.13 4.21 -1.33
C HIS A 39 3.49 3.75 -1.89
N PRO A 40 4.45 3.33 -1.03
CA PRO A 40 5.79 2.97 -1.46
C PRO A 40 5.80 1.81 -2.49
N GLN A 41 4.81 0.92 -2.44
CA GLN A 41 4.68 -0.18 -3.40
C GLN A 41 4.31 0.29 -4.81
N LEU A 42 3.53 1.39 -4.94
CA LEU A 42 3.20 1.97 -6.24
C LEU A 42 4.41 2.67 -6.84
N TRP A 43 5.13 3.45 -6.04
CA TRP A 43 6.35 4.15 -6.47
C TRP A 43 7.48 3.18 -6.81
N GLY A 44 7.61 2.08 -6.05
CA GLY A 44 8.57 1.01 -6.31
C GLY A 44 8.28 0.17 -7.57
N LEU A 45 7.25 0.52 -8.35
CA LEU A 45 7.07 -0.04 -9.69
C LEU A 45 8.00 0.62 -10.71
N LEU A 46 8.50 1.82 -10.43
CA LEU A 46 9.43 2.52 -11.33
C LEU A 46 10.82 1.87 -11.27
N PRO A 47 11.54 1.77 -12.41
CA PRO A 47 12.87 1.17 -12.45
C PRO A 47 13.95 2.05 -11.81
N GLU A 48 13.71 3.36 -11.67
CA GLU A 48 14.68 4.28 -11.10
C GLU A 48 14.73 4.18 -9.56
N GLN A 49 15.87 3.75 -9.05
CA GLN A 49 16.18 3.78 -7.62
C GLN A 49 16.74 5.17 -7.26
N ILE A 50 15.86 6.16 -7.14
CA ILE A 50 16.22 7.52 -6.74
C ILE A 50 16.08 7.64 -5.22
N ASP A 51 17.07 8.27 -4.58
CA ASP A 51 16.94 8.79 -3.22
C ASP A 51 16.54 10.27 -3.32
N PRO A 52 15.24 10.60 -3.25
CA PRO A 52 14.78 11.97 -3.43
C PRO A 52 15.17 12.83 -2.22
N GLU A 53 15.52 14.09 -2.47
CA GLU A 53 15.60 15.08 -1.40
C GLU A 53 14.17 15.44 -0.96
N ILE A 54 13.68 14.80 0.11
CA ILE A 54 12.32 14.99 0.63
C ILE A 54 12.29 16.14 1.64
N ALA A 55 11.52 17.19 1.35
CA ALA A 55 11.15 18.20 2.33
C ALA A 55 9.85 17.79 3.06
N VAL A 56 9.95 17.43 4.34
CA VAL A 56 8.79 17.06 5.16
C VAL A 56 8.23 18.30 5.88
N PRO A 57 6.95 18.67 5.69
CA PRO A 57 6.37 19.83 6.37
C PRO A 57 6.13 19.56 7.86
N PRO A 58 6.10 20.61 8.72
CA PRO A 58 5.72 20.45 10.13
C PRO A 58 4.33 19.85 10.28
N TRP A 59 4.12 19.09 11.37
CA TRP A 59 2.88 18.38 11.66
C TRP A 59 1.59 19.17 11.39
N PRO A 60 1.41 20.41 11.87
CA PRO A 60 0.16 21.13 11.63
C PRO A 60 -0.08 21.45 10.16
N LYS A 61 0.98 21.63 9.37
CA LYS A 61 0.86 21.88 7.91
C LYS A 61 0.54 20.58 7.17
N PHE A 62 1.19 19.49 7.56
CA PHE A 62 0.95 18.16 6.99
C PHE A 62 -0.51 17.70 7.19
N LEU A 63 -1.01 17.75 8.44
CA LEU A 63 -2.34 17.28 8.79
C LEU A 63 -3.47 18.05 8.08
N ARG A 64 -3.27 19.34 7.75
CA ARG A 64 -4.23 20.10 6.93
C ARG A 64 -4.40 19.52 5.53
N GLY A 65 -3.33 18.98 4.93
CA GLY A 65 -3.40 18.27 3.66
C GLY A 65 -4.22 16.99 3.77
N CYS A 66 -4.02 16.22 4.84
CA CYS A 66 -4.80 15.00 5.11
C CYS A 66 -6.31 15.32 5.28
N LEU A 67 -6.65 16.38 6.01
CA LEU A 67 -8.04 16.84 6.18
C LEU A 67 -8.65 17.26 4.83
N HIS A 68 -7.94 18.07 4.04
CA HIS A 68 -8.42 18.50 2.73
C HIS A 68 -8.69 17.32 1.79
N TYR A 69 -7.83 16.29 1.84
CA TYR A 69 -8.06 15.06 1.08
C TYR A 69 -9.28 14.29 1.61
N ARG A 70 -9.44 14.14 2.93
CA ARG A 70 -10.62 13.51 3.54
C ARG A 70 -11.93 14.19 3.12
N GLU A 71 -11.98 15.52 3.14
CA GLU A 71 -13.12 16.33 2.68
C GLU A 71 -13.39 16.12 1.18
N SER A 72 -12.34 15.95 0.37
CA SER A 72 -12.50 15.66 -1.06
C SER A 72 -13.21 14.33 -1.31
N LEU A 73 -12.97 13.32 -0.46
CA LEU A 73 -13.63 12.03 -0.54
C LEU A 73 -15.12 12.13 -0.21
N GLU A 74 -15.52 13.00 0.71
CA GLU A 74 -16.95 13.26 1.00
C GLU A 74 -17.67 13.82 -0.22
N ARG A 75 -17.02 14.74 -0.93
CA ARG A 75 -17.60 15.33 -2.16
C ARG A 75 -17.66 14.34 -3.30
N GLN A 76 -16.61 13.53 -3.47
CA GLN A 76 -16.49 12.61 -4.61
C GLN A 76 -17.28 11.31 -4.39
N ARG A 77 -17.40 10.86 -3.15
CA ARG A 77 -18.04 9.60 -2.75
C ARG A 77 -18.91 9.78 -1.51
N PRO A 78 -20.00 10.57 -1.60
CA PRO A 78 -20.88 10.84 -0.47
C PRO A 78 -21.54 9.56 0.09
N ASP A 79 -21.72 8.55 -0.75
CA ASP A 79 -22.37 7.27 -0.38
C ASP A 79 -21.36 6.17 0.02
N ALA A 80 -20.08 6.51 0.18
CA ALA A 80 -19.07 5.53 0.59
C ALA A 80 -19.36 5.00 2.01
N ALA A 81 -19.16 3.71 2.22
CA ALA A 81 -19.23 3.12 3.54
C ALA A 81 -18.17 3.72 4.48
N VAL A 82 -18.56 4.03 5.71
CA VAL A 82 -17.64 4.52 6.75
C VAL A 82 -16.76 3.36 7.21
N PHE A 83 -15.44 3.54 7.14
CA PHE A 83 -14.45 2.59 7.65
C PHE A 83 -13.97 3.06 9.03
N ASP A 84 -14.67 2.64 10.08
CA ASP A 84 -14.41 3.05 11.47
C ASP A 84 -13.55 2.02 12.21
N ARG A 85 -12.31 1.87 11.77
CA ARG A 85 -11.29 1.05 12.46
C ARG A 85 -10.07 1.92 12.75
N GLU A 86 -9.42 1.70 13.87
CA GLU A 86 -8.20 2.44 14.22
C GLU A 86 -7.01 2.01 13.35
N TYR A 87 -6.05 2.91 13.18
CA TYR A 87 -4.82 2.62 12.47
C TYR A 87 -4.08 1.45 13.16
N GLY A 88 -3.75 0.41 12.41
CA GLY A 88 -3.05 -0.78 12.92
C GLY A 88 -3.93 -1.81 13.66
N GLU A 89 -5.25 -1.66 13.68
CA GLU A 89 -6.16 -2.72 14.19
C GLU A 89 -6.27 -3.92 13.23
N GLY A 90 -6.03 -3.72 11.93
CA GLY A 90 -6.03 -4.79 10.92
C GLY A 90 -4.74 -5.63 10.85
N ASP A 91 -3.59 -5.06 11.22
CA ASP A 91 -2.28 -5.73 11.09
C ASP A 91 -1.99 -6.71 12.23
N ARG A 92 -2.60 -6.50 13.41
CA ARG A 92 -2.38 -7.36 14.59
C ARG A 92 -2.96 -8.76 14.47
N GLN A 93 -3.89 -8.99 13.54
CA GLN A 93 -4.48 -10.32 13.32
C GLN A 93 -3.70 -11.18 12.31
N ALA A 94 -2.84 -10.57 11.49
CA ALA A 94 -1.94 -11.29 10.56
C ALA A 94 -0.66 -11.80 11.23
N ALA A 95 -0.27 -11.24 12.39
CA ALA A 95 0.99 -11.52 13.07
C ALA A 95 0.88 -12.48 14.28
N ALA A 96 -0.28 -13.09 14.53
CA ALA A 96 -0.38 -14.11 15.57
C ALA A 96 0.26 -15.43 15.08
N PRO A 97 1.35 -15.93 15.70
CA PRO A 97 1.86 -17.25 15.37
C PRO A 97 0.78 -18.27 15.76
N GLN A 98 0.38 -19.10 14.80
CA GLN A 98 -0.43 -20.29 15.07
C GLN A 98 0.36 -21.14 16.09
N SER A 99 -0.08 -21.10 17.35
CA SER A 99 0.51 -21.93 18.39
C SER A 99 0.38 -23.38 17.98
N ALA A 100 1.51 -23.98 17.57
CA ALA A 100 1.62 -25.39 17.27
C ALA A 100 1.10 -26.20 18.47
N GLY A 101 0.23 -27.16 18.17
CA GLY A 101 -0.43 -28.00 19.14
C GLY A 101 0.55 -28.61 20.13
N ARG A 102 0.20 -28.51 21.41
CA ARG A 102 0.86 -29.16 22.52
C ARG A 102 0.68 -30.68 22.39
N SER A 103 1.62 -31.35 21.72
CA SER A 103 1.73 -32.82 21.75
C SER A 103 2.41 -33.23 23.06
N LEU A 104 1.60 -33.65 24.03
CA LEU A 104 2.07 -34.35 25.22
C LEU A 104 2.41 -35.80 24.86
N SER A 105 3.70 -36.12 24.69
CA SER A 105 4.17 -37.51 24.75
C SER A 105 4.53 -37.87 26.19
N PRO A 106 4.07 -39.02 26.72
CA PRO A 106 4.46 -39.50 28.04
C PRO A 106 5.85 -40.13 28.01
N ARG A 107 6.64 -39.87 29.06
CA ARG A 107 7.94 -40.51 29.31
C ARG A 107 7.71 -41.98 29.71
N SER A 108 8.35 -42.91 29.00
CA SER A 108 8.50 -44.29 29.45
C SER A 108 9.52 -44.36 30.59
N GLN A 109 9.21 -45.18 31.59
CA GLN A 109 10.12 -45.66 32.62
C GLN A 109 11.06 -46.73 32.05
#